data_AF-W0TIR8-F1
#
_entry.id   AF-W0TIR8-F1
#
_cell.length_a   1.000
_cell.length_b   1.000
_cell.length_c   1.000
_cell.angle_alpha   90.00
_cell.angle_beta   90.00
_cell.angle_gamma   90.00
#
_symmetry.space_group_name_H-M   'P 1'
#
loop_
_entity.id
_entity.type
_entity.pdbx_description
1 polymer ?
#
loop_
_entity_poly.entity_id
_entity_poly.type
_entity_poly.pdbx_seq_one_letter_code
_entity_poly.pdbx_strand_id
1 'polypeptide(L)'
;MSNSFVTVRSQAISLESQTDSLLTRYSSFAQTTSSEPLAQETQLQEKLETILNKRQDIVETLQKIADNDSDISTTKLSQLQRHRETLQENWQTFRNIRSSIQQERNRLNLLFSVKKDLQQDTIENRDEYIQDEYRRVENSHSVVDSLIDQAYETRDQFMSQRRVLHKSGDRILQTLQHIPLINNVIAKINTRRKKNAVILASLISICILVLFFTA
;
A
#
# COMPACT_ATOMS: atom_id res chain seq x y z
N MET A 1 11.51 13.48 24.58
CA MET A 1 12.36 12.61 23.75
C MET A 1 12.18 13.05 22.31
N SER A 2 13.20 13.67 21.71
CA SER A 2 13.14 14.09 20.30
C SER A 2 13.05 12.85 19.42
N ASN A 3 11.90 12.64 18.77
CA ASN A 3 11.75 11.59 17.78
C ASN A 3 12.76 11.86 16.66
N SER A 4 13.74 10.96 16.52
CA SER A 4 14.77 11.10 15.50
C SER A 4 14.13 10.98 14.12
N PHE A 5 14.51 11.85 13.17
CA PHE A 5 14.04 11.77 11.77
C PHE A 5 14.16 10.34 11.20
N VAL A 6 15.19 9.61 11.61
CA VAL A 6 15.43 8.22 11.17
C VAL A 6 14.36 7.25 11.70
N THR A 7 13.90 7.41 12.94
CA THR A 7 12.89 6.51 13.54
C THR A 7 11.50 6.77 12.97
N VAL A 8 11.15 8.04 12.76
CA VAL A 8 9.86 8.39 12.15
C VAL A 8 9.82 7.96 10.68
N ARG A 9 10.93 8.08 9.97
CA ARG A 9 11.07 7.61 8.59
C ARG A 9 10.94 6.08 8.49
N SER A 10 11.58 5.32 9.36
CA SER A 10 11.45 3.85 9.31
C SER A 10 10.01 3.41 9.55
N GLN A 11 9.30 4.10 10.43
CA GLN A 11 7.87 3.91 10.65
C GLN A 11 7.04 4.25 9.41
N ALA A 12 7.34 5.34 8.71
CA ALA A 12 6.68 5.72 7.46
C ALA A 12 6.86 4.64 6.37
N ILE A 13 8.08 4.09 6.23
CA ILE A 13 8.39 3.02 5.26
C ILE A 13 7.65 1.72 5.60
N SER A 14 7.57 1.36 6.89
CA SER A 14 6.83 0.18 7.33
C SER A 14 5.34 0.30 6.98
N LEU A 15 4.74 1.47 7.24
CA LEU A 15 3.34 1.71 6.89
C LEU A 15 3.12 1.78 5.37
N GLU A 16 4.09 2.27 4.60
CA GLU A 16 4.05 2.24 3.13
C GLU A 16 3.93 0.81 2.61
N SER A 17 4.83 -0.09 3.04
CA SER A 17 4.78 -1.50 2.67
C SER A 17 3.47 -2.18 3.09
N GLN A 18 2.95 -1.86 4.28
CA GLN A 18 1.67 -2.37 4.74
C GLN A 18 0.51 -1.87 3.85
N THR A 19 0.51 -0.58 3.50
CA THR A 19 -0.51 0.02 2.62
C THR A 19 -0.54 -0.68 1.27
N ASP A 20 0.62 -0.89 0.66
CA ASP A 20 0.72 -1.49 -0.68
C ASP A 20 0.21 -2.95 -0.69
N SER A 21 0.50 -3.70 0.38
CA SER A 21 -0.03 -5.07 0.53
C SER A 21 -1.56 -5.10 0.67
N LEU A 22 -2.14 -4.12 1.39
CA LEU A 22 -3.57 -4.00 1.57
C LEU A 22 -4.27 -3.50 0.31
N LEU A 23 -3.66 -2.56 -0.42
CA LEU A 23 -4.15 -2.10 -1.73
C LEU A 23 -4.18 -3.24 -2.74
N THR A 24 -3.16 -4.10 -2.75
CA THR A 24 -3.13 -5.29 -3.62
C THR A 24 -4.30 -6.22 -3.30
N ARG A 25 -4.55 -6.51 -2.01
CA ARG A 25 -5.71 -7.30 -1.59
C ARG A 25 -7.02 -6.62 -1.95
N TYR A 26 -7.14 -5.32 -1.74
CA TYR A 26 -8.35 -4.55 -2.09
C TYR A 26 -8.62 -4.59 -3.60
N SER A 27 -7.58 -4.51 -4.43
CA SER A 27 -7.71 -4.63 -5.89
C SER A 27 -8.20 -6.02 -6.34
N SER A 28 -7.89 -7.08 -5.60
CA SER A 28 -8.43 -8.41 -5.91
C SER A 28 -9.94 -8.51 -5.70
N PHE A 29 -10.50 -7.75 -4.75
CA PHE A 29 -11.95 -7.67 -4.56
C PHE A 29 -12.66 -6.96 -5.71
N ALA A 30 -11.98 -6.01 -6.39
CA ALA A 30 -12.52 -5.40 -7.61
C ALA A 30 -12.67 -6.42 -8.76
N GLN A 31 -11.83 -7.43 -8.80
CA GLN A 31 -11.88 -8.49 -9.83
C GLN A 31 -12.93 -9.57 -9.51
N THR A 32 -13.22 -9.79 -8.22
CA THR A 32 -14.24 -10.76 -7.78
C THR A 32 -15.57 -10.10 -7.44
N THR A 33 -15.91 -8.98 -8.09
CA THR A 33 -17.07 -8.15 -7.73
C THR A 33 -18.36 -8.98 -7.71
N SER A 34 -18.92 -9.16 -6.52
CA SER A 34 -20.26 -9.66 -6.28
C SER A 34 -21.25 -8.49 -6.11
N SER A 35 -22.52 -8.73 -6.42
CA SER A 35 -23.59 -7.72 -6.39
C SER A 35 -23.80 -7.06 -5.02
N GLU A 36 -23.37 -7.68 -3.92
CA GLU A 36 -23.44 -7.12 -2.56
C GLU A 36 -22.06 -6.71 -2.01
N PRO A 37 -22.01 -5.63 -1.20
CA PRO A 37 -20.82 -5.27 -0.44
C PRO A 37 -20.47 -6.37 0.57
N LEU A 38 -19.39 -7.10 0.30
CA LEU A 38 -18.89 -8.12 1.20
C LEU A 38 -18.43 -7.43 2.50
N ALA A 39 -18.88 -7.87 3.67
CA ALA A 39 -18.49 -7.26 4.95
C ALA A 39 -16.96 -7.16 5.13
N GLN A 40 -16.21 -8.09 4.53
CA GLN A 40 -14.75 -8.09 4.50
C GLN A 40 -14.15 -6.95 3.65
N GLU A 41 -14.82 -6.52 2.58
CA GLU A 41 -14.39 -5.40 1.75
C GLU A 41 -14.54 -4.08 2.50
N THR A 42 -15.69 -3.87 3.17
CA THR A 42 -15.94 -2.66 3.97
C THR A 42 -14.94 -2.54 5.11
N GLN A 43 -14.67 -3.64 5.82
CA GLN A 43 -13.63 -3.68 6.86
C GLN A 43 -12.23 -3.39 6.30
N LEU A 44 -11.90 -3.92 5.13
CA LEU A 44 -10.61 -3.67 4.48
C LEU A 44 -10.49 -2.20 4.02
N GLN A 45 -11.58 -1.62 3.52
CA GLN A 45 -11.66 -0.22 3.13
C GLN A 45 -11.44 0.71 4.32
N GLU A 46 -12.14 0.50 5.44
CA GLU A 46 -11.99 1.28 6.67
C GLU A 46 -10.56 1.16 7.23
N LYS A 47 -9.98 -0.04 7.18
CA LYS A 47 -8.60 -0.28 7.58
C LYS A 47 -7.60 0.45 6.69
N LEU A 48 -7.82 0.47 5.37
CA LEU A 48 -7.00 1.22 4.42
C LEU A 48 -7.06 2.73 4.69
N GLU A 49 -8.25 3.27 4.91
CA GLU A 49 -8.46 4.68 5.22
C GLU A 49 -7.77 5.07 6.54
N THR A 50 -7.91 4.24 7.58
CA THR A 50 -7.23 4.44 8.87
C THR A 50 -5.70 4.47 8.72
N ILE A 51 -5.13 3.55 7.93
CA ILE A 51 -3.68 3.48 7.71
C ILE A 51 -3.19 4.65 6.87
N LEU A 52 -3.94 5.07 5.84
CA LEU A 52 -3.61 6.22 5.01
C LEU A 52 -3.62 7.53 5.83
N ASN A 53 -4.62 7.71 6.69
CA ASN A 53 -4.68 8.84 7.63
C ASN A 53 -3.49 8.83 8.61
N LYS A 54 -3.18 7.66 9.20
CA LYS A 54 -2.01 7.52 10.07
C LYS A 54 -0.69 7.84 9.34
N ARG A 55 -0.57 7.49 8.06
CA ARG A 55 0.60 7.86 7.24
C ARG A 55 0.67 9.36 6.99
N GLN A 56 -0.46 10.03 6.78
CA GLN A 56 -0.53 11.49 6.66
C GLN A 56 0.02 12.15 7.92
N ASP A 57 -0.42 11.71 9.11
CA ASP A 57 0.06 12.25 10.39
C ASP A 57 1.57 12.09 10.55
N ILE A 58 2.10 10.91 10.19
CA ILE A 58 3.53 10.63 10.28
C ILE A 58 4.34 11.48 9.30
N VAL A 59 3.85 11.67 8.08
CA VAL A 59 4.49 12.56 7.10
C VAL A 59 4.45 14.02 7.58
N GLU A 60 3.37 14.44 8.23
CA GLU A 60 3.29 15.77 8.85
C GLU A 60 4.28 15.89 10.03
N THR A 61 4.44 14.85 10.85
CA THR A 61 5.47 14.86 11.91
C THR A 61 6.89 14.89 11.35
N LEU A 62 7.15 14.22 10.23
CA LEU A 62 8.42 14.31 9.51
C LEU A 62 8.67 15.72 9.00
N GLN A 63 7.61 16.40 8.54
CA GLN A 63 7.70 17.79 8.07
C GLN A 63 7.96 18.74 9.23
N LYS A 64 7.28 18.58 10.37
CA LYS A 64 7.57 19.36 11.59
C LYS A 64 9.00 19.15 12.07
N ILE A 65 9.50 17.92 12.09
CA ILE A 65 10.91 17.64 12.43
C ILE A 65 11.84 18.32 11.42
N ALA A 66 11.44 18.37 10.15
CA ALA A 66 12.23 19.00 9.12
C ALA A 66 12.28 20.53 9.24
N ASP A 67 11.16 21.16 9.56
CA ASP A 67 11.07 22.62 9.71
C ASP A 67 11.78 23.12 10.99
N ASN A 68 11.91 22.25 12.01
CA ASN A 68 12.62 22.58 13.26
C ASN A 68 14.15 22.36 13.19
N ASP A 69 14.66 21.68 12.15
CA ASP A 69 16.09 21.38 11.97
C ASP A 69 16.68 22.39 10.97
N SER A 70 17.29 23.47 11.46
CA SER A 70 17.75 24.60 10.63
C SER A 70 18.89 24.25 9.65
N ASP A 71 19.58 23.12 9.84
CA ASP A 71 20.65 22.59 8.98
C ASP A 71 20.21 21.31 8.25
N ILE A 72 18.98 21.28 7.73
CA ILE A 72 18.50 20.08 7.08
C ILE A 72 19.19 19.82 5.74
N SER A 73 19.74 18.62 5.62
CA SER A 73 20.33 18.15 4.37
C SER A 73 19.27 18.08 3.26
N THR A 74 19.60 18.60 2.08
CA THR A 74 18.79 18.54 0.85
C THR A 74 18.28 17.12 0.54
N THR A 75 19.07 16.10 0.87
CA THR A 75 18.69 14.69 0.76
C THR A 75 17.50 14.31 1.65
N LYS A 76 17.45 14.81 2.90
CA LYS A 76 16.32 14.54 3.82
C LYS A 76 15.03 15.18 3.30
N LEU A 77 15.13 16.39 2.73
CA LEU A 77 14.00 17.14 2.18
C LEU A 77 13.43 16.48 0.92
N SER A 78 14.30 16.03 0.00
CA SER A 78 13.90 15.22 -1.16
C SER A 78 13.21 13.91 -0.77
N GLN A 79 13.70 13.26 0.29
CA GLN A 79 13.08 12.03 0.80
C GLN A 79 11.69 12.27 1.39
N LEU A 80 11.49 13.39 2.10
CA LEU A 80 10.18 13.78 2.61
C LEU A 80 9.20 14.05 1.47
N GLN A 81 9.64 14.80 0.46
CA GLN A 81 8.83 15.07 -0.73
C GLN A 81 8.39 13.76 -1.40
N ARG A 82 9.30 12.79 -1.56
CA ARG A 82 8.98 11.48 -2.11
C ARG A 82 7.94 10.72 -1.27
N HIS A 83 8.00 10.80 0.05
CA HIS A 83 6.96 10.17 0.89
C HIS A 83 5.59 10.84 0.73
N ARG A 84 5.53 12.16 0.49
CA ARG A 84 4.29 12.87 0.16
C ARG A 84 3.73 12.45 -1.19
N GLU A 85 4.58 12.37 -2.21
CA GLU A 85 4.21 11.90 -3.55
C GLU A 85 3.64 10.48 -3.51
N THR A 86 4.35 9.53 -2.87
CA THR A 86 3.83 8.15 -2.73
C THR A 86 2.50 8.11 -1.96
N LEU A 87 2.34 8.93 -0.92
CA LEU A 87 1.08 8.97 -0.17
C LEU A 87 -0.09 9.47 -1.04
N GLN A 88 0.15 10.49 -1.85
CA GLN A 88 -0.83 11.00 -2.81
C GLN A 88 -1.17 9.96 -3.89
N GLU A 89 -0.17 9.27 -4.45
CA GLU A 89 -0.36 8.18 -5.40
C GLU A 89 -1.22 7.04 -4.79
N ASN A 90 -0.94 6.66 -3.54
CA ASN A 90 -1.71 5.62 -2.85
C ASN A 90 -3.17 6.05 -2.58
N TRP A 91 -3.40 7.33 -2.24
CA TRP A 91 -4.76 7.88 -2.13
C TRP A 91 -5.52 7.86 -3.45
N GLN A 92 -4.87 8.26 -4.54
CA GLN A 92 -5.48 8.23 -5.86
C GLN A 92 -5.82 6.80 -6.28
N THR A 93 -4.89 5.85 -6.05
CA THR A 93 -5.08 4.43 -6.35
C THR A 93 -6.26 3.86 -5.56
N PHE A 94 -6.34 4.14 -4.26
CA PHE A 94 -7.46 3.73 -3.41
C PHE A 94 -8.80 4.25 -3.95
N ARG A 95 -8.86 5.53 -4.32
CA ARG A 95 -10.07 6.17 -4.84
C ARG A 95 -10.49 5.59 -6.19
N ASN A 96 -9.51 5.31 -7.06
CA ASN A 96 -9.74 4.67 -8.36
C ASN A 96 -10.31 3.25 -8.19
N ILE A 97 -9.72 2.42 -7.31
CA ILE A 97 -10.21 1.06 -7.05
C ILE A 97 -11.64 1.11 -6.50
N ARG A 98 -11.91 2.01 -5.54
CA ARG A 98 -13.25 2.19 -4.97
C ARG A 98 -14.27 2.59 -6.04
N SER A 99 -13.91 3.51 -6.93
CA SER A 99 -14.76 3.92 -8.06
C SER A 99 -15.02 2.76 -9.02
N SER A 100 -14.00 1.97 -9.35
CA SER A 100 -14.12 0.80 -10.23
C SER A 100 -15.07 -0.25 -9.65
N ILE A 101 -14.95 -0.57 -8.36
CA ILE A 101 -15.88 -1.48 -7.67
C ILE A 101 -17.31 -0.95 -7.72
N GLN A 102 -17.51 0.34 -7.46
CA GLN A 102 -18.85 0.94 -7.49
C GLN A 102 -19.45 0.93 -8.91
N GLN A 103 -18.64 1.20 -9.93
CA GLN A 103 -19.08 1.14 -11.33
C GLN A 103 -19.51 -0.28 -11.72
N GLU A 104 -18.72 -1.28 -11.34
CA GLU A 104 -19.05 -2.68 -11.64
C GLU A 104 -20.31 -3.13 -10.88
N ARG A 105 -20.50 -2.71 -9.63
CA ARG A 105 -21.76 -2.92 -8.89
C ARG A 105 -22.96 -2.26 -9.56
N ASN A 106 -22.82 -1.01 -9.97
CA ASN A 106 -23.88 -0.29 -10.67
C ASN A 106 -24.24 -1.01 -11.98
N ARG A 107 -23.24 -1.50 -12.72
CA ARG A 107 -23.43 -2.32 -13.92
C ARG A 107 -24.20 -3.61 -13.61
N LEU A 108 -23.81 -4.35 -12.57
CA LEU A 108 -24.51 -5.58 -12.15
C LEU A 108 -25.96 -5.31 -11.75
N ASN A 109 -26.22 -4.21 -11.04
CA ASN A 109 -27.56 -3.81 -10.65
C ASN A 109 -28.44 -3.45 -11.86
N LEU A 110 -27.88 -2.74 -12.85
CA LEU A 110 -28.58 -2.43 -14.10
C LEU A 110 -28.90 -3.69 -14.90
N LEU A 111 -27.93 -4.61 -15.04
CA LEU A 111 -28.14 -5.89 -15.72
C LEU A 111 -29.22 -6.76 -15.03
N PHE A 112 -29.25 -6.75 -13.70
CA PHE A 112 -30.29 -7.45 -12.95
C PHE A 112 -31.68 -6.82 -13.14
N SER A 113 -31.76 -5.48 -13.16
CA SER A 113 -33.01 -4.76 -13.42
C SER A 113 -33.56 -5.07 -14.82
N VAL A 114 -32.72 -5.01 -15.86
CA VAL A 114 -33.12 -5.33 -17.24
C VAL A 114 -33.55 -6.80 -17.36
N LYS A 115 -32.84 -7.73 -16.71
CA LYS A 115 -33.23 -9.14 -16.70
C LYS A 115 -34.60 -9.38 -16.05
N LYS A 116 -34.92 -8.64 -14.98
CA LYS A 116 -36.20 -8.76 -14.27
C LYS A 116 -37.37 -8.21 -15.11
N ASP A 117 -37.16 -7.10 -15.81
CA ASP A 117 -38.13 -6.49 -16.72
C ASP A 117 -38.44 -7.41 -17.91
N LEU A 118 -37.39 -7.96 -18.54
CA LEU A 118 -37.51 -8.97 -19.62
C LEU A 118 -38.23 -10.26 -19.18
N GLN A 119 -38.08 -10.68 -17.92
CA GLN A 119 -38.81 -11.85 -17.40
C GLN A 119 -40.29 -11.56 -17.14
N GLN A 120 -40.69 -10.30 -17.00
CA GLN A 120 -42.06 -9.93 -16.71
C GLN A 120 -42.90 -9.73 -17.99
N ASP A 121 -42.27 -9.35 -19.11
CA ASP A 121 -42.94 -9.13 -20.40
C ASP A 121 -43.07 -10.39 -21.29
N THR A 122 -42.54 -11.54 -20.88
CA THR A 122 -42.47 -12.75 -21.73
C THR A 122 -43.74 -13.61 -21.76
N ILE A 123 -44.87 -13.16 -21.20
CA ILE A 123 -46.07 -14.01 -21.05
C ILE A 123 -47.09 -13.91 -22.20
N GLU A 124 -47.12 -12.88 -23.07
CA GLU A 124 -48.28 -12.72 -23.97
C GLU A 124 -48.09 -12.72 -25.50
N ASN A 125 -46.92 -12.54 -26.12
CA ASN A 125 -46.87 -12.49 -27.60
C ASN A 125 -45.62 -13.14 -28.24
N ARG A 126 -45.86 -14.10 -29.16
CA ARG A 126 -44.81 -14.89 -29.85
C ARG A 126 -44.08 -14.10 -30.94
N ASP A 127 -44.74 -13.13 -31.57
CA ASP A 127 -44.12 -12.24 -32.57
C ASP A 127 -43.27 -11.15 -31.91
N GLU A 128 -43.70 -10.70 -30.72
CA GLU A 128 -42.94 -9.78 -29.89
C GLU A 128 -41.69 -10.46 -29.33
N TYR A 129 -41.78 -11.74 -28.95
CA TYR A 129 -40.65 -12.57 -28.56
C TYR A 129 -39.56 -12.66 -29.65
N ILE A 130 -39.93 -12.81 -30.94
CA ILE A 130 -38.95 -12.88 -32.03
C ILE A 130 -38.26 -11.52 -32.24
N GLN A 131 -39.01 -10.42 -32.21
CA GLN A 131 -38.42 -9.08 -32.31
C GLN A 131 -37.52 -8.75 -31.11
N ASP A 132 -37.90 -9.22 -29.93
CA ASP A 132 -37.11 -9.05 -28.72
C ASP A 132 -35.86 -9.94 -28.73
N GLU A 133 -35.93 -11.13 -29.32
CA GLU A 133 -34.77 -11.99 -29.52
C GLU A 133 -33.76 -11.35 -30.50
N TYR A 134 -34.24 -10.71 -31.58
CA TYR A 134 -33.39 -9.88 -32.45
C TYR A 134 -32.74 -8.72 -31.70
N ARG A 135 -33.49 -7.99 -30.86
CA ARG A 135 -32.93 -6.91 -30.02
C ARG A 135 -31.94 -7.42 -28.99
N ARG A 136 -32.18 -8.60 -28.40
CA ARG A 136 -31.24 -9.25 -27.46
C ARG A 136 -29.94 -9.66 -28.16
N VAL A 137 -30.00 -10.14 -29.40
CA VAL A 137 -28.81 -10.49 -30.18
C VAL A 137 -28.01 -9.24 -30.54
N GLU A 138 -28.68 -8.17 -30.98
CA GLU A 138 -28.02 -6.89 -31.30
C GLU A 138 -27.38 -6.26 -30.06
N ASN A 139 -28.12 -6.22 -28.94
CA ASN A 139 -27.60 -5.75 -27.67
C ASN A 139 -26.46 -6.65 -27.16
N SER A 140 -26.54 -7.97 -27.35
CA SER A 140 -25.45 -8.91 -27.04
C SER A 140 -24.19 -8.57 -27.82
N HIS A 141 -24.29 -8.20 -29.10
CA HIS A 141 -23.14 -7.80 -29.91
C HIS A 141 -22.46 -6.55 -29.35
N SER A 142 -23.24 -5.51 -29.03
CA SER A 142 -22.69 -4.28 -28.43
C SER A 142 -22.07 -4.51 -27.04
N VAL A 143 -22.62 -5.42 -26.26
CA VAL A 143 -22.09 -5.82 -24.94
C VAL A 143 -20.80 -6.62 -25.11
N VAL A 144 -20.71 -7.49 -26.11
CA VAL A 144 -19.48 -8.24 -26.42
C VAL A 144 -18.37 -7.29 -26.86
N ASP A 145 -18.67 -6.31 -27.70
CA ASP A 145 -17.68 -5.31 -28.11
C ASP A 145 -17.20 -4.46 -26.93
N SER A 146 -18.11 -4.05 -26.05
CA SER A 146 -17.75 -3.36 -24.79
C SER A 146 -16.93 -4.26 -23.85
N LEU A 147 -17.19 -5.56 -23.80
CA LEU A 147 -16.39 -6.52 -23.03
C LEU A 147 -14.98 -6.70 -23.62
N ILE A 148 -14.85 -6.66 -24.95
CA ILE A 148 -13.56 -6.72 -25.63
C ILE A 148 -12.75 -5.45 -25.32
N ASP A 149 -13.37 -4.27 -25.43
CA ASP A 149 -12.73 -3.00 -25.09
C ASP A 149 -12.33 -2.95 -23.61
N GLN A 150 -13.21 -3.40 -22.71
CA GLN A 150 -12.93 -3.50 -21.27
C GLN A 150 -11.81 -4.50 -20.96
N ALA A 151 -11.72 -5.61 -21.71
CA ALA A 151 -10.62 -6.56 -21.58
C ALA A 151 -9.28 -5.96 -22.03
N TYR A 152 -9.28 -5.13 -23.09
CA TYR A 152 -8.10 -4.40 -23.52
C TYR A 152 -7.67 -3.33 -22.50
N GLU A 153 -8.61 -2.58 -21.94
CA GLU A 153 -8.32 -1.57 -20.92
C GLU A 153 -7.81 -2.20 -19.62
N THR A 154 -8.43 -3.30 -19.19
CA THR A 154 -8.00 -4.07 -18.02
C THR A 154 -6.61 -4.68 -18.23
N ARG A 155 -6.30 -5.19 -19.43
CA ARG A 155 -4.95 -5.66 -19.80
C ARG A 155 -3.91 -4.56 -19.68
N ASP A 156 -4.24 -3.35 -20.14
CA ASP A 156 -3.32 -2.21 -20.05
C ASP A 156 -3.13 -1.74 -18.61
N GLN A 157 -4.20 -1.75 -17.81
CA GLN A 157 -4.11 -1.52 -16.36
C GLN A 157 -3.24 -2.57 -15.67
N PHE A 158 -3.37 -3.87 -16.01
CA PHE A 158 -2.50 -4.93 -15.50
C PHE A 158 -1.04 -4.78 -15.94
N MET A 159 -0.78 -4.36 -17.19
CA MET A 159 0.56 -4.05 -17.66
C MET A 159 1.18 -2.85 -16.92
N SER A 160 0.39 -1.81 -16.65
CA SER A 160 0.83 -0.66 -15.85
C SER A 160 1.08 -1.05 -14.39
N GLN A 161 0.21 -1.87 -13.80
CA GLN A 161 0.34 -2.41 -12.44
C GLN A 161 1.52 -3.36 -12.30
N ARG A 162 1.84 -4.17 -13.31
CA ARG A 162 3.04 -5.03 -13.34
C ARG A 162 4.32 -4.19 -13.27
N ARG A 163 4.33 -3.01 -13.88
CA ARG A 163 5.44 -2.04 -13.78
C ARG A 163 5.57 -1.47 -12.36
N VAL A 164 4.45 -1.26 -11.66
CA VAL A 164 4.41 -0.86 -10.24
C VAL A 164 4.90 -1.99 -9.32
N LEU A 165 4.47 -3.24 -9.55
CA LEU A 165 4.92 -4.41 -8.78
C LEU A 165 6.42 -4.67 -8.93
N HIS A 166 6.98 -4.53 -10.13
CA HIS A 166 8.44 -4.60 -10.34
C HIS A 166 9.17 -3.47 -9.58
N LYS A 167 8.63 -2.25 -9.61
CA LYS A 167 9.20 -1.10 -8.87
C LYS A 167 9.18 -1.32 -7.35
N SER A 168 8.20 -2.05 -6.82
CA SER A 168 8.13 -2.46 -5.41
C SER A 168 9.11 -3.60 -5.08
N GLY A 169 9.27 -4.58 -5.97
CA GLY A 169 10.26 -5.65 -5.84
C GLY A 169 11.70 -5.11 -5.76
N ASP A 170 12.04 -4.14 -6.61
CA ASP A 170 13.37 -3.50 -6.60
C ASP A 170 13.63 -2.72 -5.31
N ARG A 171 12.60 -2.04 -4.75
CA ARG A 171 12.71 -1.33 -3.47
C ARG A 171 12.85 -2.29 -2.28
N ILE A 172 12.17 -3.43 -2.30
CA ILE A 172 12.30 -4.48 -1.27
C ILE A 172 13.70 -5.11 -1.34
N LEU A 173 14.21 -5.39 -2.55
CA LEU A 173 15.55 -5.91 -2.74
C LEU A 173 16.62 -4.90 -2.29
N GLN A 174 16.45 -3.61 -2.61
CA GLN A 174 17.32 -2.54 -2.11
C GLN A 174 17.24 -2.39 -0.57
N THR A 175 16.08 -2.63 0.04
CA THR A 175 15.94 -2.62 1.50
C THR A 175 16.56 -3.85 2.16
N LEU A 176 16.45 -5.03 1.54
CA LEU A 176 17.12 -6.27 1.95
C LEU A 176 18.65 -6.16 1.87
N GLN A 177 19.18 -5.37 0.94
CA GLN A 177 20.61 -5.05 0.88
C GLN A 177 21.07 -4.13 2.03
N HIS A 178 20.18 -3.39 2.69
CA HIS A 178 20.49 -2.54 3.85
C HIS A 178 20.28 -3.21 5.22
N ILE A 179 19.47 -4.27 5.31
CA ILE A 179 19.26 -5.05 6.54
C ILE A 179 20.55 -5.73 7.08
N PRO A 180 21.50 -6.27 6.27
CA PRO A 180 22.78 -6.77 6.79
C PRO A 180 23.73 -5.66 7.28
N LEU A 181 23.51 -4.40 6.87
CA LEU A 181 24.30 -3.24 7.29
C LEU A 181 23.90 -2.75 8.69
N ILE A 182 22.60 -2.80 9.01
CA ILE A 182 22.09 -2.44 10.35
C ILE A 182 22.65 -3.38 11.41
N ASN A 183 22.75 -4.68 11.13
CA ASN A 183 23.32 -5.65 12.07
C ASN A 183 24.82 -5.40 12.31
N ASN A 184 25.57 -5.00 11.28
CA ASN A 184 26.98 -4.61 11.41
C ASN A 184 27.17 -3.31 12.20
N VAL A 185 26.30 -2.31 12.01
CA VAL A 185 26.36 -1.04 12.75
C VAL A 185 26.00 -1.25 14.23
N ILE A 186 24.94 -2.02 14.50
CA ILE A 186 24.55 -2.40 15.88
C ILE A 186 25.65 -3.23 16.55
N ALA A 187 26.27 -4.19 15.84
CA ALA A 187 27.41 -4.95 16.34
C ALA A 187 28.66 -4.08 16.59
N LYS A 188 28.95 -3.10 15.72
CA LYS A 188 30.03 -2.12 15.93
C LYS A 188 29.80 -1.22 17.14
N ILE A 189 28.55 -0.85 17.42
CA ILE A 189 28.19 -0.05 18.60
C ILE A 189 28.37 -0.86 19.88
N ASN A 190 27.92 -2.12 19.89
CA ASN A 190 28.06 -3.00 21.06
C ASN A 190 29.54 -3.37 21.35
N THR A 191 30.35 -3.60 20.32
CA THR A 191 31.78 -3.88 20.48
C THR A 191 32.58 -2.70 21.04
N ARG A 192 32.23 -1.46 20.68
CA ARG A 192 32.86 -0.26 21.29
C ARG A 192 32.52 -0.13 22.78
N ARG A 193 31.28 -0.39 23.19
CA ARG A 193 30.89 -0.41 24.62
C ARG A 193 31.60 -1.52 25.39
N LYS A 194 31.73 -2.73 24.82
CA LYS A 194 32.46 -3.84 25.45
C LYS A 194 33.95 -3.54 25.64
N LYS A 195 34.61 -2.92 24.65
CA LYS A 195 36.02 -2.52 24.77
C LYS A 195 36.25 -1.54 25.92
N ASN A 196 35.40 -0.52 26.06
CA ASN A 196 35.51 0.44 27.16
C ASN A 196 35.29 -0.22 28.53
N ALA A 197 34.35 -1.17 28.64
CA ALA A 197 34.12 -1.91 29.87
C ALA A 197 35.30 -2.81 30.27
N VAL A 198 35.95 -3.47 29.29
CA VAL A 198 37.14 -4.31 29.55
C VAL A 198 38.33 -3.47 30.00
N ILE A 199 38.57 -2.31 29.38
CA ILE A 199 39.65 -1.40 29.79
C ILE A 199 39.44 -0.91 31.22
N LEU A 200 38.21 -0.48 31.55
CA LEU A 200 37.86 -0.03 32.91
C LEU A 200 38.03 -1.16 33.94
N ALA A 201 37.57 -2.37 33.63
CA ALA A 201 37.72 -3.53 34.51
C ALA A 201 39.19 -3.90 34.72
N SER A 202 40.03 -3.86 33.68
CA SER A 202 41.47 -4.14 33.81
C SER A 202 42.19 -3.11 34.67
N LEU A 203 41.84 -1.82 34.55
CA LEU A 203 42.43 -0.75 35.36
C LEU A 203 42.07 -0.92 36.84
N ILE A 204 40.80 -1.20 37.14
CA ILE A 204 40.34 -1.45 38.51
C ILE A 204 41.06 -2.67 39.09
N SER A 205 41.16 -3.77 38.34
CA SER A 205 41.80 -4.99 38.84
C SER A 205 43.30 -4.83 39.10
N ILE A 206 44.01 -4.07 38.24
CA ILE A 206 45.43 -3.75 38.44
C ILE A 206 45.60 -2.85 39.66
N CYS A 207 44.74 -1.84 39.82
CA CYS A 207 44.81 -0.91 40.96
C CYS A 207 44.62 -1.64 42.30
N ILE A 208 43.69 -2.62 42.35
CA ILE A 208 43.47 -3.47 43.53
C ILE A 208 44.69 -4.35 43.82
N LEU A 209 45.31 -4.95 42.79
CA LEU A 209 46.51 -5.79 42.95
C LEU A 209 47.71 -5.00 43.46
N VAL A 210 47.94 -3.79 42.92
CA VAL A 210 49.02 -2.91 43.39
C VAL A 210 48.77 -2.54 44.84
N LEU A 211 47.57 -2.09 45.20
CA LEU A 211 47.24 -1.78 46.60
C LEU A 211 47.46 -2.97 47.52
N PHE A 212 47.06 -4.18 47.12
CA PHE A 212 47.27 -5.39 47.93
C PHE A 212 48.75 -5.78 48.06
N PHE A 213 49.59 -5.50 47.08
CA PHE A 213 51.02 -5.82 47.13
C PHE A 213 51.85 -4.74 47.84
N THR A 214 51.39 -3.50 47.82
CA THR A 214 52.05 -2.36 48.49
C THR A 214 51.55 -2.09 49.92
N ALA A 215 50.42 -2.68 50.32
CA ALA A 215 49.91 -2.69 51.68
C ALA A 215 50.37 -3.97 52.40
#